data_AF-A0A934AAR2-F1
#
_entry.id   AF-A0A934AAR2-F1
#
_cell.length_a   1.000
_cell.length_b   1.000
_cell.length_c   1.000
_cell.angle_alpha   90.00
_cell.angle_beta   90.00
_cell.angle_gamma   90.00
#
_symmetry.space_group_name_H-M   'P 1'
#
loop_
_entity.id
_entity.type
_entity.pdbx_description
1 polymer ?
#
loop_
_entity_poly.entity_id
_entity_poly.type
_entity_poly.pdbx_seq_one_letter_code
_entity_poly.pdbx_strand_id
1 'polypeptide(L)'
;MKKPDRHIQKWIAAISLAMTIGGAIWWHISFNPRFFPVIEKQVYRSAQLSASRLDTVIQDYGIRTIIALLGPEKGALWYENEKAVAEHHQIQMLNIGFGSHELPQYNRLNQLVDALLSAPRPILLHCYRGADRSGMASAIALILNDDPPLETLEKQFSWRFGVIPYSDSIGVLLFNQYSEWLHATGKVHNRDNFLDWVHNRYVDPRGNIEYDIDSINDKGFEDNKWKSRRVATVQKGADHYVVRGWAVDYRRLSQVGSLQIGIGKTYRQAVFTTQRPNLPAFLGLSGSLNPLLPLGWECEFDDRDLSPGCQDIRLSIGDPGSDKTVISTGIQLCIEENGK
;
A
#
# COMPACT_ATOMS: atom_id res chain seq x y z
N MET A 1 -48.01 38.98 -16.66
CA MET A 1 -46.69 38.51 -16.20
C MET A 1 -45.66 39.61 -16.43
N LYS A 2 -45.10 40.22 -15.36
CA LYS A 2 -43.98 41.17 -15.49
C LYS A 2 -42.75 40.41 -15.98
N LYS A 3 -42.10 40.89 -17.05
CA LYS A 3 -40.82 40.33 -17.49
C LYS A 3 -39.79 40.46 -16.36
N PRO A 4 -39.05 39.40 -16.02
CA PRO A 4 -38.04 39.46 -14.98
C PRO A 4 -36.98 40.49 -15.35
N ASP A 5 -36.44 41.16 -14.32
CA ASP A 5 -35.43 42.21 -14.45
C ASP A 5 -34.24 41.71 -15.32
N ARG A 6 -33.77 42.54 -16.25
CA ARG A 6 -32.62 42.23 -17.12
C ARG A 6 -31.37 41.90 -16.30
N HIS A 7 -31.24 42.44 -15.08
CA HIS A 7 -30.16 42.07 -14.15
C HIS A 7 -30.32 40.63 -13.65
N ILE A 8 -31.52 40.20 -13.28
CA ILE A 8 -31.81 38.83 -12.83
C ILE A 8 -31.56 37.84 -13.98
N GLN A 9 -31.94 38.17 -15.21
CA GLN A 9 -31.69 37.33 -16.38
C GLN A 9 -30.19 37.13 -16.66
N LYS A 10 -29.36 38.17 -16.50
CA LYS A 10 -27.90 38.07 -16.64
C LYS A 10 -27.27 37.17 -15.58
N TRP A 11 -27.73 37.27 -14.32
CA TRP A 11 -27.26 36.40 -13.24
C TRP A 11 -27.65 34.95 -13.43
N ILE A 12 -28.89 34.67 -13.84
CA ILE A 12 -29.32 33.31 -14.17
C ILE A 12 -28.48 32.73 -15.31
N ALA A 13 -28.21 33.50 -16.36
CA ALA A 13 -27.36 33.06 -17.47
C ALA A 13 -25.92 32.77 -17.02
N ALA A 14 -25.34 33.61 -16.16
CA ALA A 14 -23.99 33.43 -15.64
C ALA A 14 -23.87 32.19 -14.73
N ILE A 15 -24.84 31.98 -13.85
CA ILE A 15 -24.88 30.80 -12.96
C ILE A 15 -25.07 29.53 -13.78
N SER A 16 -25.99 29.54 -14.75
CA SER A 16 -26.19 28.40 -15.66
C SER A 16 -24.90 28.09 -16.41
N LEU A 17 -24.23 29.08 -17.00
CA LEU A 17 -22.96 28.89 -17.70
C LEU A 17 -21.87 28.32 -16.77
N ALA A 18 -21.76 28.84 -15.54
CA ALA A 18 -20.82 28.33 -14.55
C ALA A 18 -21.12 26.87 -14.16
N MET A 19 -22.40 26.50 -14.01
CA MET A 19 -22.80 25.11 -13.75
C MET A 19 -22.52 24.19 -14.93
N THR A 20 -22.74 24.64 -16.17
CA THR A 20 -22.44 23.82 -17.36
C THR A 20 -20.93 23.61 -17.51
N ILE A 21 -20.13 24.66 -17.33
CA ILE A 21 -18.66 24.58 -17.34
C ILE A 21 -18.17 23.69 -16.20
N GLY A 22 -18.69 23.90 -14.98
CA GLY A 22 -18.36 23.08 -13.81
C GLY A 22 -18.74 21.62 -14.01
N GLY A 23 -19.91 21.34 -14.58
CA GLY A 23 -20.38 20.00 -14.92
C GLY A 23 -19.53 19.33 -16.00
N ALA A 24 -19.13 20.06 -17.04
CA ALA A 24 -18.24 19.56 -18.08
C ALA A 24 -16.82 19.27 -17.57
N ILE A 25 -16.26 20.16 -16.73
CA ILE A 25 -14.97 19.96 -16.06
C ILE A 25 -15.06 18.74 -15.12
N TRP A 26 -16.12 18.64 -14.32
CA TRP A 26 -16.33 17.51 -13.41
C TRP A 26 -16.49 16.19 -14.16
N TRP A 27 -17.25 16.18 -15.26
CA TRP A 27 -17.39 15.02 -16.14
C TRP A 27 -16.03 14.61 -16.73
N HIS A 28 -15.27 15.57 -17.26
CA HIS A 28 -13.95 15.32 -17.82
C HIS A 28 -12.99 14.77 -16.77
N ILE A 29 -12.95 15.36 -15.58
CA ILE A 29 -12.12 14.87 -14.46
C ILE A 29 -12.61 13.49 -13.98
N SER A 30 -13.90 13.19 -14.04
CA SER A 30 -14.42 11.93 -13.50
C SER A 30 -14.26 10.76 -14.48
N PHE A 31 -14.43 11.00 -15.78
CA PHE A 31 -14.52 9.94 -16.80
C PHE A 31 -13.37 9.93 -17.83
N ASN A 32 -12.44 10.89 -17.79
CA ASN A 32 -11.24 10.78 -18.62
C ASN A 32 -10.37 9.62 -18.11
N PRO A 33 -9.99 8.66 -18.98
CA PRO A 33 -9.13 7.54 -18.61
C PRO A 33 -7.71 7.97 -18.22
N ARG A 34 -7.41 9.28 -18.25
CA ARG A 34 -6.13 9.88 -17.84
C ARG A 34 -4.92 9.19 -18.45
N PHE A 35 -5.08 8.75 -19.70
CA PHE A 35 -4.01 8.12 -20.45
C PHE A 35 -3.02 9.19 -20.93
N PHE A 36 -1.81 9.17 -20.39
CA PHE A 36 -0.76 10.14 -20.72
C PHE A 36 0.61 9.45 -20.80
N PRO A 37 1.50 9.89 -21.70
CA PRO A 37 2.91 9.54 -21.60
C PRO A 37 3.52 10.15 -20.33
N VAL A 38 4.28 9.34 -19.61
CA VAL A 38 5.16 9.76 -18.51
C VAL A 38 6.56 9.96 -19.07
N ILE A 39 7.06 8.94 -19.77
CA ILE A 39 8.28 8.98 -20.56
C ILE A 39 7.89 8.56 -21.97
N GLU A 40 8.12 9.44 -22.94
CA GLU A 40 7.68 9.25 -24.32
C GLU A 40 8.11 7.88 -24.86
N LYS A 41 7.15 7.14 -25.43
CA LYS A 41 7.33 5.79 -26.00
C LYS A 41 7.87 4.72 -25.04
N GLN A 42 7.90 4.98 -23.73
CA GLN A 42 8.54 4.10 -22.76
C GLN A 42 7.68 3.81 -21.53
N VAL A 43 7.01 4.83 -20.98
CA VAL A 43 6.16 4.68 -19.81
C VAL A 43 4.93 5.53 -19.99
N TYR A 44 3.77 4.91 -19.83
CA TYR A 44 2.46 5.53 -19.89
C TYR A 44 1.77 5.37 -18.54
N ARG A 45 0.88 6.31 -18.20
CA ARG A 45 0.00 6.24 -17.03
C ARG A 45 -1.46 6.29 -17.45
N SER A 46 -2.36 5.64 -16.73
CA SER A 46 -3.80 5.76 -16.92
C SER A 46 -4.63 5.47 -15.67
N ALA A 47 -5.91 5.79 -15.74
CA ALA A 47 -6.96 5.14 -14.95
C ALA A 47 -7.10 3.68 -15.37
N GLN A 48 -7.90 2.93 -14.62
CA GLN A 48 -8.29 1.60 -15.04
C GLN A 48 -9.07 1.67 -16.36
N LEU A 49 -8.60 0.92 -17.35
CA LEU A 49 -9.20 0.88 -18.68
C LEU A 49 -10.21 -0.27 -18.75
N SER A 50 -11.23 -0.13 -19.60
CA SER A 50 -12.04 -1.29 -19.99
C SER A 50 -11.18 -2.27 -20.80
N ALA A 51 -11.57 -3.55 -20.83
CA ALA A 51 -10.87 -4.57 -21.62
C ALA A 51 -10.65 -4.16 -23.09
N SER A 52 -11.70 -3.65 -23.73
CA SER A 52 -11.64 -3.15 -25.11
C SER A 52 -10.66 -1.99 -25.28
N ARG A 53 -10.63 -1.06 -24.33
CA ARG A 53 -9.72 0.09 -24.41
C ARG A 53 -8.28 -0.30 -24.11
N LEU A 54 -8.08 -1.23 -23.17
CA LEU A 54 -6.77 -1.78 -22.86
C LEU A 54 -6.19 -2.50 -24.08
N ASP A 55 -6.98 -3.33 -24.75
CA ASP A 55 -6.63 -4.00 -26.01
C ASP A 55 -6.16 -2.99 -27.08
N THR A 56 -6.93 -1.93 -27.31
CA THR A 56 -6.53 -0.86 -28.24
C THR A 56 -5.23 -0.17 -27.82
N VAL A 57 -5.07 0.14 -26.52
CA VAL A 57 -3.86 0.80 -26.01
C VAL A 57 -2.62 -0.08 -26.15
N ILE A 58 -2.74 -1.40 -25.92
CA ILE A 58 -1.64 -2.34 -26.10
C ILE A 58 -1.18 -2.33 -27.55
N GLN A 59 -2.12 -2.40 -28.50
CA GLN A 59 -1.81 -2.43 -29.93
C GLN A 59 -1.24 -1.09 -30.42
N ASP A 60 -1.89 0.03 -30.09
CA ASP A 60 -1.52 1.36 -30.59
C ASP A 60 -0.16 1.84 -30.06
N TYR A 61 0.17 1.51 -28.80
CA TYR A 61 1.38 1.99 -28.12
C TYR A 61 2.43 0.90 -27.92
N GLY A 62 2.14 -0.33 -28.35
CA GLY A 62 3.05 -1.47 -28.23
C GLY A 62 3.37 -1.87 -26.80
N ILE A 63 2.44 -1.69 -25.85
CA ILE A 63 2.66 -1.95 -24.42
C ILE A 63 3.14 -3.39 -24.21
N ARG A 64 4.26 -3.57 -23.49
CA ARG A 64 4.83 -4.89 -23.19
C ARG A 64 4.69 -5.29 -21.72
N THR A 65 4.36 -4.35 -20.84
CA THR A 65 4.12 -4.61 -19.42
C THR A 65 3.02 -3.72 -18.87
N ILE A 66 2.12 -4.30 -18.09
CA ILE A 66 1.13 -3.59 -17.27
C ILE A 66 1.57 -3.69 -15.82
N ILE A 67 1.63 -2.57 -15.11
CA ILE A 67 1.80 -2.52 -13.66
C ILE A 67 0.50 -2.00 -13.04
N ALA A 68 -0.26 -2.93 -12.45
CA ALA A 68 -1.54 -2.68 -11.81
C ALA A 68 -1.34 -2.36 -10.32
N LEU A 69 -1.63 -1.11 -9.93
CA LEU A 69 -1.35 -0.58 -8.60
C LEU A 69 -2.48 -0.82 -7.58
N LEU A 70 -3.58 -1.43 -8.02
CA LEU A 70 -4.68 -1.88 -7.15
C LEU A 70 -4.36 -3.19 -6.43
N GLY A 71 -3.45 -4.00 -7.01
CA GLY A 71 -3.24 -5.38 -6.59
C GLY A 71 -4.30 -6.33 -7.17
N PRO A 72 -4.16 -7.64 -6.92
CA PRO A 72 -5.06 -8.64 -7.49
C PRO A 72 -6.39 -8.74 -6.72
N GLU A 73 -7.50 -8.88 -7.45
CA GLU A 73 -8.83 -9.14 -6.86
C GLU A 73 -9.50 -10.32 -7.60
N LYS A 74 -9.17 -11.55 -7.19
CA LYS A 74 -9.66 -12.77 -7.84
C LYS A 74 -11.18 -12.83 -7.85
N GLY A 75 -11.76 -13.11 -9.02
CA GLY A 75 -13.21 -13.19 -9.22
C GLY A 75 -13.89 -11.85 -9.46
N ALA A 76 -13.18 -10.71 -9.31
CA ALA A 76 -13.71 -9.43 -9.74
C ALA A 76 -13.65 -9.33 -11.26
N LEU A 77 -14.78 -8.99 -11.89
CA LEU A 77 -14.91 -8.96 -13.35
C LEU A 77 -13.87 -8.03 -14.01
N TRP A 78 -13.55 -6.91 -13.37
CA TRP A 78 -12.53 -5.97 -13.87
C TRP A 78 -11.13 -6.61 -13.92
N TYR A 79 -10.79 -7.43 -12.92
CA TYR A 79 -9.47 -8.03 -12.77
C TYR A 79 -9.29 -9.20 -13.73
N GLU A 80 -10.30 -10.08 -13.82
CA GLU A 80 -10.27 -11.22 -14.73
C GLU A 80 -10.25 -10.76 -16.20
N ASN A 81 -10.97 -9.69 -16.53
CA ASN A 81 -10.95 -9.11 -17.87
C ASN A 81 -9.57 -8.51 -18.23
N GLU A 82 -8.97 -7.76 -17.32
CA GLU A 82 -7.64 -7.17 -17.54
C GLU A 82 -6.56 -8.25 -17.70
N LYS A 83 -6.62 -9.27 -16.84
CA LYS A 83 -5.75 -10.44 -16.92
C LYS A 83 -5.92 -11.18 -18.25
N ALA A 84 -7.16 -11.41 -18.68
CA ALA A 84 -7.44 -12.09 -19.95
C ALA A 84 -6.89 -11.32 -21.16
N VAL A 85 -6.98 -9.98 -21.15
CA VAL A 85 -6.37 -9.15 -22.20
C VAL A 85 -4.84 -9.24 -22.17
N ALA A 86 -4.21 -9.18 -20.99
CA ALA A 86 -2.77 -9.32 -20.87
C ALA A 86 -2.28 -10.70 -21.36
N GLU A 87 -2.99 -11.78 -21.01
CA GLU A 87 -2.72 -13.14 -21.47
C GLU A 87 -2.90 -13.28 -22.98
N HIS A 88 -3.96 -12.69 -23.55
CA HIS A 88 -4.22 -12.70 -24.99
C HIS A 88 -3.07 -12.07 -25.79
N HIS A 89 -2.53 -10.95 -25.30
CA HIS A 89 -1.38 -10.27 -25.92
C HIS A 89 -0.02 -10.84 -25.52
N GLN A 90 0.01 -11.85 -24.64
CA GLN A 90 1.25 -12.43 -24.10
C GLN A 90 2.17 -11.40 -23.43
N ILE A 91 1.59 -10.38 -22.80
CA ILE A 91 2.33 -9.32 -22.11
C ILE A 91 2.35 -9.55 -20.60
N GLN A 92 3.39 -9.03 -19.96
CA GLN A 92 3.58 -9.20 -18.52
C GLN A 92 2.59 -8.30 -17.75
N MET A 93 1.85 -8.88 -16.81
CA MET A 93 1.03 -8.13 -15.85
C MET A 93 1.59 -8.28 -14.45
N LEU A 94 2.04 -7.17 -13.86
CA LEU A 94 2.58 -7.08 -12.52
C LEU A 94 1.56 -6.43 -11.58
N ASN A 95 1.10 -7.19 -10.60
CA ASN A 95 0.11 -6.72 -9.62
C ASN A 95 0.82 -6.28 -8.34
N ILE A 96 0.95 -4.96 -8.14
CA ILE A 96 1.65 -4.36 -7.00
C ILE A 96 0.65 -3.46 -6.26
N GLY A 97 -0.09 -4.06 -5.32
CA GLY A 97 -1.17 -3.36 -4.61
C GLY A 97 -0.66 -2.33 -3.62
N PHE A 98 -1.15 -1.09 -3.73
CA PHE A 98 -0.95 -0.02 -2.76
C PHE A 98 -2.28 0.40 -2.14
N GLY A 99 -2.25 0.77 -0.86
CA GLY A 99 -3.36 1.45 -0.18
C GLY A 99 -3.75 2.76 -0.86
N SER A 100 -4.90 3.33 -0.53
CA SER A 100 -5.42 4.52 -1.21
C SER A 100 -4.88 5.85 -0.70
N HIS A 101 -4.38 5.92 0.55
CA HIS A 101 -3.88 7.14 1.21
C HIS A 101 -2.83 6.84 2.29
N GLU A 102 -2.12 5.72 2.16
CA GLU A 102 -1.08 5.30 3.10
C GLU A 102 0.25 5.20 2.38
N LEU A 103 1.33 5.47 3.11
CA LEU A 103 2.67 5.25 2.59
C LEU A 103 2.85 3.80 2.11
N PRO A 104 3.55 3.59 0.99
CA PRO A 104 3.84 2.25 0.47
C PRO A 104 4.46 1.34 1.52
N GLN A 105 4.03 0.08 1.56
CA GLN A 105 4.82 -0.92 2.29
C GLN A 105 6.19 -1.06 1.63
N TYR A 106 7.23 -1.25 2.43
CA TYR A 106 8.62 -1.32 1.97
C TYR A 106 8.79 -2.35 0.85
N ASN A 107 8.24 -3.55 1.03
CA ASN A 107 8.30 -4.62 0.02
C ASN A 107 7.61 -4.24 -1.29
N ARG A 108 6.44 -3.58 -1.25
CA ARG A 108 5.69 -3.15 -2.44
C ARG A 108 6.39 -2.00 -3.17
N LEU A 109 6.98 -1.07 -2.42
CA LEU A 109 7.77 0.01 -3.01
C LEU A 109 8.99 -0.55 -3.76
N ASN A 110 9.70 -1.49 -3.14
CA ASN A 110 10.83 -2.19 -3.76
C ASN A 110 10.39 -2.97 -5.01
N GLN A 111 9.29 -3.72 -4.94
CA GLN A 111 8.72 -4.42 -6.11
C GLN A 111 8.42 -3.47 -7.28
N LEU A 112 7.90 -2.27 -6.99
CA LEU A 112 7.62 -1.27 -8.03
C LEU A 112 8.91 -0.71 -8.65
N VAL A 113 9.91 -0.39 -7.82
CA VAL A 113 11.22 0.07 -8.29
C VAL A 113 11.89 -0.99 -9.17
N ASP A 114 11.93 -2.25 -8.71
CA ASP A 114 12.51 -3.36 -9.46
C ASP A 114 11.78 -3.60 -10.79
N ALA A 115 10.45 -3.54 -10.78
CA ALA A 115 9.64 -3.64 -11.98
C ALA A 115 9.94 -2.51 -12.98
N LEU A 116 10.04 -1.26 -12.51
CA LEU A 116 10.36 -0.11 -13.36
C LEU A 116 11.79 -0.18 -13.94
N LEU A 117 12.72 -0.79 -13.22
CA LEU A 117 14.10 -1.00 -13.67
C LEU A 117 14.22 -2.12 -14.70
N SER A 118 13.50 -3.23 -14.52
CA SER A 118 13.74 -4.48 -15.24
C SER A 118 12.68 -4.87 -16.28
N ALA A 119 11.43 -4.39 -16.14
CA ALA A 119 10.35 -4.87 -16.99
C ALA A 119 10.45 -4.38 -18.45
N PRO A 120 9.98 -5.16 -19.43
CA PRO A 120 9.94 -4.75 -20.83
C PRO A 120 9.12 -3.48 -21.08
N ARG A 121 9.76 -2.42 -21.59
CA ARG A 121 9.10 -1.17 -22.02
C ARG A 121 8.52 -1.28 -23.43
N PRO A 122 7.38 -0.69 -23.77
CA PRO A 122 6.67 0.33 -23.00
C PRO A 122 5.82 -0.24 -21.86
N ILE A 123 5.83 0.45 -20.72
CA ILE A 123 5.10 0.08 -19.50
C ILE A 123 3.82 0.90 -19.40
N LEU A 124 2.71 0.29 -19.03
CA LEU A 124 1.47 0.95 -18.63
C LEU A 124 1.29 0.89 -17.10
N LEU A 125 1.33 2.04 -16.44
CA LEU A 125 1.05 2.23 -15.02
C LEU A 125 -0.42 2.60 -14.81
N HIS A 126 -1.19 1.85 -14.02
CA HIS A 126 -2.56 2.28 -13.69
C HIS A 126 -2.99 1.92 -12.27
N CYS A 127 -3.95 2.68 -11.76
CA CYS A 127 -4.71 2.36 -10.55
C CYS A 127 -6.21 2.54 -10.87
N TYR A 128 -7.08 2.64 -9.86
CA TYR A 128 -8.52 2.84 -10.14
C TYR A 128 -8.79 4.12 -10.93
N ARG A 129 -8.43 5.27 -10.35
CA ARG A 129 -8.60 6.56 -11.02
C ARG A 129 -7.39 6.92 -11.89
N GLY A 130 -6.20 6.39 -11.69
CA GLY A 130 -5.02 6.86 -12.44
C GLY A 130 -4.49 8.22 -11.97
N ALA A 131 -4.89 8.63 -10.77
CA ALA A 131 -4.51 9.90 -10.15
C ALA A 131 -3.33 9.71 -9.19
N ASP A 132 -3.61 9.22 -7.98
CA ASP A 132 -2.66 9.24 -6.87
C ASP A 132 -1.55 8.17 -6.96
N ARG A 133 -1.88 6.88 -6.78
CA ARG A 133 -0.91 5.77 -6.93
C ARG A 133 -0.17 5.80 -8.27
N SER A 134 -0.88 6.08 -9.36
CA SER A 134 -0.26 6.22 -10.68
C SER A 134 0.67 7.43 -10.75
N GLY A 135 0.34 8.53 -10.07
CA GLY A 135 1.22 9.69 -9.93
C GLY A 135 2.52 9.32 -9.22
N MET A 136 2.43 8.66 -8.06
CA MET A 136 3.59 8.13 -7.33
C MET A 136 4.47 7.27 -8.23
N ALA A 137 3.89 6.24 -8.87
CA ALA A 137 4.64 5.36 -9.77
C ALA A 137 5.24 6.11 -10.97
N SER A 138 4.57 7.13 -11.50
CA SER A 138 5.07 7.95 -12.60
C SER A 138 6.28 8.80 -12.18
N ALA A 139 6.24 9.39 -10.97
CA ALA A 139 7.36 10.13 -10.42
C ALA A 139 8.58 9.22 -10.18
N ILE A 140 8.35 8.01 -9.65
CA ILE A 140 9.39 6.99 -9.51
C ILE A 140 9.96 6.60 -10.88
N ALA A 141 9.12 6.39 -11.90
CA ALA A 141 9.60 6.08 -13.24
C ALA A 141 10.50 7.20 -13.82
N LEU A 142 10.14 8.46 -13.58
CA LEU A 142 10.90 9.63 -14.06
C LEU A 142 12.30 9.72 -13.43
N ILE A 143 12.40 9.62 -12.10
CA ILE A 143 13.69 9.67 -11.41
C ILE A 143 14.57 8.48 -11.76
N LEU A 144 13.99 7.29 -11.94
CA LEU A 144 14.75 6.11 -12.38
C LEU A 144 15.24 6.21 -13.84
N ASN A 145 14.69 7.13 -14.65
CA ASN A 145 15.08 7.28 -16.05
C ASN A 145 16.20 8.31 -16.24
N ASP A 146 15.97 9.57 -15.83
CA ASP A 146 16.85 10.70 -16.22
C ASP A 146 17.11 11.73 -15.09
N ASP A 147 16.79 11.43 -13.83
CA ASP A 147 17.03 12.37 -12.71
C ASP A 147 16.52 13.80 -12.92
N PRO A 148 15.25 13.99 -13.33
CA PRO A 148 14.73 15.34 -13.47
C PRO A 148 14.61 16.01 -12.09
N PRO A 149 14.61 17.35 -12.02
CA PRO A 149 14.43 18.07 -10.76
C PRO A 149 13.17 17.64 -10.00
N LEU A 150 13.20 17.71 -8.66
CA LEU A 150 12.09 17.31 -7.77
C LEU A 150 10.76 17.95 -8.18
N GLU A 151 10.77 19.21 -8.63
CA GLU A 151 9.58 19.93 -9.07
C GLU A 151 8.91 19.27 -10.30
N THR A 152 9.68 18.53 -11.10
CA THR A 152 9.14 17.75 -12.23
C THR A 152 8.42 16.50 -11.73
N LEU A 153 8.92 15.87 -10.66
CA LEU A 153 8.28 14.74 -10.00
C LEU A 153 6.97 15.17 -9.34
N GLU A 154 6.97 16.29 -8.64
CA GLU A 154 5.80 16.86 -7.96
C GLU A 154 4.63 17.16 -8.91
N LYS A 155 4.91 17.52 -10.16
CA LYS A 155 3.87 17.72 -11.19
C LYS A 155 3.04 16.46 -11.44
N GLN A 156 3.56 15.27 -11.15
CA GLN A 156 2.81 14.01 -11.26
C GLN A 156 1.69 13.87 -10.23
N PHE A 157 1.73 14.68 -9.17
CA PHE A 157 0.74 14.75 -8.08
C PHE A 157 -0.20 15.96 -8.22
N SER A 158 -0.20 16.63 -9.37
CA SER A 158 -1.00 17.83 -9.58
C SER A 158 -2.47 17.56 -9.86
N TRP A 159 -3.31 18.58 -9.67
CA TRP A 159 -4.74 18.57 -10.01
C TRP A 159 -5.01 18.21 -11.48
N ARG A 160 -4.04 18.46 -12.39
CA ARG A 160 -4.10 18.04 -13.79
C ARG A 160 -4.37 16.55 -13.93
N PHE A 161 -3.86 15.75 -13.00
CA PHE A 161 -4.07 14.30 -12.97
C PHE A 161 -5.18 13.87 -12.00
N GLY A 162 -5.93 14.82 -11.43
CA GLY A 162 -7.07 14.55 -10.55
C GLY A 162 -6.70 14.22 -9.10
N VAL A 163 -5.49 14.58 -8.66
CA VAL A 163 -5.04 14.44 -7.26
C VAL A 163 -5.58 15.60 -6.43
N ILE A 164 -6.60 15.33 -5.62
CA ILE A 164 -7.28 16.28 -4.73
C ILE A 164 -7.83 15.48 -3.52
N PRO A 165 -7.53 15.88 -2.25
CA PRO A 165 -6.59 16.94 -1.86
C PRO A 165 -5.13 16.51 -2.04
N TYR A 166 -4.24 17.49 -2.27
CA TYR A 166 -2.81 17.24 -2.49
C TYR A 166 -2.11 16.65 -1.25
N SER A 167 -2.52 17.08 -0.05
CA SER A 167 -1.92 16.65 1.23
C SER A 167 -2.02 15.15 1.49
N ASP A 168 -3.05 14.50 0.94
CA ASP A 168 -3.37 13.11 1.22
C ASP A 168 -2.84 12.18 0.12
N SER A 169 -2.15 12.74 -0.87
CA SER A 169 -1.55 11.99 -1.97
C SER A 169 -0.37 11.16 -1.46
N ILE A 170 -0.40 9.86 -1.76
CA ILE A 170 0.69 8.94 -1.42
C ILE A 170 2.01 9.39 -2.06
N GLY A 171 1.95 9.93 -3.28
CA GLY A 171 3.13 10.47 -3.96
C GLY A 171 3.76 11.63 -3.17
N VAL A 172 2.94 12.56 -2.70
CA VAL A 172 3.38 13.69 -1.87
C VAL A 172 3.98 13.20 -0.55
N LEU A 173 3.30 12.28 0.14
CA LEU A 173 3.78 11.72 1.40
C LEU A 173 5.12 11.01 1.26
N LEU A 174 5.30 10.24 0.17
CA LEU A 174 6.55 9.51 -0.10
C LEU A 174 7.70 10.48 -0.41
N PHE A 175 7.48 11.43 -1.33
CA PHE A 175 8.54 12.35 -1.76
C PHE A 175 8.88 13.40 -0.69
N ASN A 176 7.95 13.74 0.21
CA ASN A 176 8.26 14.55 1.39
C ASN A 176 9.28 13.85 2.30
N GLN A 177 9.08 12.57 2.63
CA GLN A 177 10.05 11.82 3.43
C GLN A 177 11.41 11.68 2.75
N TYR A 178 11.42 11.48 1.43
CA TYR A 178 12.67 11.45 0.66
C TYR A 178 13.39 12.81 0.71
N SER A 179 12.66 13.91 0.53
CA SER A 179 13.20 15.27 0.63
C SER A 179 13.75 15.57 2.03
N GLU A 180 13.02 15.20 3.08
CA GLU A 180 13.48 15.32 4.48
C GLU A 180 14.78 14.55 4.70
N TRP A 181 14.91 13.34 4.15
CA TRP A 181 16.15 12.58 4.22
C TRP A 181 17.31 13.25 3.47
N LEU A 182 17.07 13.79 2.26
CA LEU A 182 18.08 14.54 1.52
C LEU A 182 18.57 15.75 2.35
N HIS A 183 17.65 16.51 2.93
CA HIS A 183 17.96 17.66 3.78
C HIS A 183 18.75 17.27 5.04
N ALA A 184 18.32 16.22 5.75
CA ALA A 184 18.96 15.76 6.98
C ALA A 184 20.38 15.21 6.74
N THR A 185 20.66 14.67 5.56
CA THR A 185 21.94 14.04 5.22
C THR A 185 22.86 14.92 4.36
N GLY A 186 22.36 16.06 3.87
CA GLY A 186 23.09 16.91 2.91
C GLY A 186 23.31 16.26 1.54
N LYS A 187 22.54 15.22 1.22
CA LYS A 187 22.61 14.51 -0.08
C LYS A 187 21.88 15.31 -1.16
N VAL A 188 22.33 15.14 -2.40
CA VAL A 188 21.69 15.74 -3.57
C VAL A 188 20.67 14.80 -4.17
N HIS A 189 19.62 15.36 -4.76
CA HIS A 189 18.65 14.59 -5.53
C HIS A 189 19.28 13.95 -6.77
N ASN A 190 19.18 12.62 -6.89
CA ASN A 190 19.51 11.83 -8.08
C ASN A 190 19.05 10.36 -7.88
N ARG A 191 19.20 9.54 -8.92
CA ARG A 191 18.75 8.16 -9.01
C ARG A 191 19.42 7.29 -7.97
N ASP A 192 20.73 7.42 -7.83
CA ASP A 192 21.52 6.58 -6.93
C ASP A 192 21.13 6.83 -5.47
N ASN A 193 20.99 8.09 -5.07
CA ASN A 193 20.55 8.46 -3.72
C ASN A 193 19.09 8.08 -3.49
N PHE A 194 18.23 8.15 -4.51
CA PHE A 194 16.86 7.66 -4.39
C PHE A 194 16.80 6.15 -4.22
N LEU A 195 17.58 5.38 -4.99
CA LEU A 195 17.68 3.93 -4.85
C LEU A 195 18.25 3.56 -3.47
N ASP A 196 19.32 4.21 -3.01
CA ASP A 196 19.84 4.01 -1.64
C ASP A 196 18.76 4.30 -0.60
N TRP A 197 18.02 5.38 -0.79
CA TRP A 197 16.94 5.71 0.14
C TRP A 197 15.86 4.65 0.16
N VAL A 198 15.31 4.25 -1.00
CA VAL A 198 14.24 3.23 -1.08
C VAL A 198 14.69 1.90 -0.47
N HIS A 199 15.90 1.43 -0.81
CA HIS A 199 16.38 0.11 -0.38
C HIS A 199 16.88 0.11 1.06
N ASN A 200 17.58 1.17 1.50
CA ASN A 200 18.33 1.11 2.76
C ASN A 200 17.76 2.00 3.86
N ARG A 201 17.00 3.04 3.52
CA ARG A 201 16.64 4.11 4.46
C ARG A 201 15.15 4.25 4.69
N TYR A 202 14.33 3.98 3.68
CA TYR A 202 12.88 4.09 3.74
C TYR A 202 12.32 3.22 4.88
N VAL A 203 11.41 3.79 5.65
CA VAL A 203 10.68 3.10 6.72
C VAL A 203 9.19 3.31 6.47
N ASP A 204 8.47 2.23 6.23
CA ASP A 204 7.02 2.25 6.05
C ASP A 204 6.29 2.39 7.41
N PRO A 205 4.97 2.62 7.43
CA PRO A 205 4.20 2.74 8.68
C PRO A 205 4.25 1.51 9.60
N ARG A 206 4.77 0.37 9.13
CA ARG A 206 4.95 -0.88 9.87
C ARG A 206 6.41 -1.12 10.29
N GLY A 207 7.30 -0.15 10.10
CA GLY A 207 8.71 -0.31 10.45
C GLY A 207 9.46 -1.31 9.54
N ASN A 208 8.96 -1.56 8.32
CA ASN A 208 9.46 -2.56 7.37
C ASN A 208 9.35 -4.01 7.86
N ILE A 209 8.44 -4.28 8.79
CA ILE A 209 8.21 -5.63 9.32
C ILE A 209 7.07 -6.30 8.56
N GLU A 210 7.32 -7.54 8.10
CA GLU A 210 6.27 -8.46 7.68
C GLU A 210 5.96 -9.43 8.81
N TYR A 211 4.68 -9.68 9.06
CA TYR A 211 4.25 -10.50 10.19
C TYR A 211 2.89 -11.15 9.95
N ASP A 212 2.62 -12.20 10.72
CA ASP A 212 1.26 -12.70 10.96
C ASP A 212 1.13 -13.24 12.40
N ILE A 213 -0.10 -13.33 12.88
CA ILE A 213 -0.44 -13.98 14.15
C ILE A 213 -1.28 -15.20 13.82
N ASP A 214 -0.75 -16.38 14.16
CA ASP A 214 -1.32 -17.65 13.76
C ASP A 214 -2.47 -18.05 14.68
N SER A 215 -2.25 -17.94 15.99
CA SER A 215 -3.15 -18.53 16.98
C SER A 215 -2.98 -17.95 18.37
N ILE A 216 -4.01 -18.18 19.21
CA ILE A 216 -3.94 -18.08 20.66
C ILE A 216 -4.36 -19.41 21.29
N ASN A 217 -3.56 -19.96 22.19
CA ASN A 217 -3.76 -21.30 22.77
C ASN A 217 -4.08 -22.35 21.68
N ASP A 218 -3.32 -22.30 20.59
CA ASP A 218 -3.43 -23.17 19.40
C ASP A 218 -4.77 -23.06 18.64
N LYS A 219 -5.64 -22.11 19.02
CA LYS A 219 -6.83 -21.75 18.28
C LYS A 219 -6.52 -20.63 17.30
N GLY A 220 -6.76 -20.87 16.02
CA GLY A 220 -6.65 -19.87 14.96
C GLY A 220 -7.69 -18.75 15.11
N PHE A 221 -7.50 -17.67 14.36
CA PHE A 221 -8.45 -16.57 14.30
C PHE A 221 -9.42 -16.74 13.13
N GLU A 222 -10.71 -16.58 13.38
CA GLU A 222 -11.77 -16.69 12.37
C GLU A 222 -12.03 -15.33 11.72
N ASP A 223 -12.30 -15.33 10.41
CA ASP A 223 -12.64 -14.11 9.67
C ASP A 223 -14.05 -13.63 10.01
N ASN A 224 -14.15 -12.45 10.61
CA ASN A 224 -15.41 -11.74 10.75
C ASN A 224 -15.73 -10.97 9.46
N LYS A 225 -16.52 -11.61 8.58
CA LYS A 225 -16.92 -11.07 7.27
C LYS A 225 -17.58 -9.69 7.32
N TRP A 226 -18.14 -9.28 8.45
CA TRP A 226 -18.86 -8.00 8.59
C TRP A 226 -17.98 -6.84 9.06
N LYS A 227 -16.85 -7.13 9.71
CA LYS A 227 -15.97 -6.10 10.31
C LYS A 227 -14.55 -6.10 9.74
N SER A 228 -14.24 -6.96 8.78
CA SER A 228 -12.89 -7.13 8.22
C SER A 228 -11.83 -7.33 9.32
N ARG A 229 -12.17 -8.14 10.33
CA ARG A 229 -11.29 -8.45 11.48
C ARG A 229 -11.21 -9.95 11.67
N ARG A 230 -10.04 -10.40 12.12
CA ARG A 230 -9.83 -11.78 12.58
C ARG A 230 -10.09 -11.83 14.08
N VAL A 231 -10.94 -12.74 14.54
CA VAL A 231 -11.36 -12.83 15.94
C VAL A 231 -11.10 -14.21 16.50
N ALA A 232 -10.58 -14.28 17.71
CA ALA A 232 -10.53 -15.50 18.50
C ALA A 232 -11.24 -15.28 19.83
N THR A 233 -11.99 -16.29 20.26
CA THR A 233 -12.65 -16.31 21.57
C THR A 233 -12.05 -17.39 22.45
N VAL A 234 -11.68 -17.01 23.68
CA VAL A 234 -11.11 -17.87 24.71
C VAL A 234 -11.87 -17.68 26.03
N GLN A 235 -11.86 -18.70 26.89
CA GLN A 235 -12.50 -18.64 28.21
C GLN A 235 -11.56 -18.03 29.24
N LYS A 236 -12.11 -17.22 30.15
CA LYS A 236 -11.43 -16.67 31.31
C LYS A 236 -11.02 -17.78 32.27
N GLY A 237 -9.89 -17.58 32.97
CA GLY A 237 -9.42 -18.50 34.00
C GLY A 237 -8.51 -19.61 33.48
N ALA A 238 -7.96 -19.48 32.26
CA ALA A 238 -6.81 -20.26 31.85
C ALA A 238 -5.58 -19.89 32.72
N ASP A 239 -4.65 -20.83 32.92
CA ASP A 239 -3.40 -20.52 33.64
C ASP A 239 -2.58 -19.46 32.89
N HIS A 240 -2.51 -19.60 31.56
CA HIS A 240 -1.83 -18.69 30.66
C HIS A 240 -2.51 -18.64 29.28
N TYR A 241 -2.28 -17.54 28.56
CA TYR A 241 -2.61 -17.41 27.15
C TYR A 241 -1.32 -17.29 26.35
N VAL A 242 -1.07 -18.21 25.42
CA VAL A 242 0.07 -18.16 24.51
C VAL A 242 -0.40 -17.71 23.14
N VAL A 243 0.08 -16.53 22.72
CA VAL A 243 -0.09 -16.04 21.36
C VAL A 243 1.12 -16.46 20.54
N ARG A 244 0.88 -17.01 19.36
CA ARG A 244 1.92 -17.47 18.43
C ARG A 244 1.80 -16.75 17.10
N GLY A 245 2.94 -16.50 16.48
CA GLY A 245 2.99 -15.91 15.16
C GLY A 245 4.38 -16.00 14.54
N TRP A 246 4.59 -15.19 13.52
CA TRP A 246 5.91 -14.98 12.93
C TRP A 246 6.08 -13.51 12.57
N ALA A 247 7.33 -13.05 12.54
CA ALA A 247 7.67 -11.70 12.11
C ALA A 247 9.10 -11.68 11.55
N VAL A 248 9.34 -10.84 10.55
CA VAL A 248 10.64 -10.67 9.91
C VAL A 248 10.88 -9.19 9.61
N ASP A 249 12.10 -8.71 9.88
CA ASP A 249 12.56 -7.43 9.34
C ASP A 249 12.83 -7.63 7.85
N TYR A 250 11.88 -7.18 7.01
CA TYR A 250 11.90 -7.45 5.58
C TYR A 250 13.04 -6.72 4.88
N ARG A 251 13.49 -5.58 5.44
CA ARG A 251 14.63 -4.83 4.90
C ARG A 251 15.95 -5.53 5.20
N ARG A 252 16.15 -5.97 6.45
CA ARG A 252 17.41 -6.60 6.89
C ARG A 252 17.44 -8.12 6.65
N LEU A 253 16.30 -8.70 6.27
CA LEU A 253 16.10 -10.15 6.14
C LEU A 253 16.53 -10.92 7.41
N SER A 254 16.19 -10.35 8.56
CA SER A 254 16.59 -10.83 9.89
C SER A 254 15.41 -10.94 10.85
N GLN A 255 15.65 -11.48 12.05
CA GLN A 255 14.69 -11.41 13.15
C GLN A 255 14.43 -9.95 13.54
N VAL A 256 13.22 -9.70 14.04
CA VAL A 256 12.86 -8.39 14.60
C VAL A 256 13.52 -8.23 15.97
N GLY A 257 14.25 -7.13 16.18
CA GLY A 257 15.10 -6.95 17.36
C GLY A 257 14.37 -6.95 18.70
N SER A 258 13.31 -6.14 18.85
CA SER A 258 12.47 -6.14 20.06
C SER A 258 10.99 -6.04 19.67
N LEU A 259 10.35 -7.20 19.57
CA LEU A 259 8.91 -7.34 19.32
C LEU A 259 8.14 -7.54 20.63
N GLN A 260 7.18 -6.68 20.90
CA GLN A 260 6.22 -6.83 21.99
C GLN A 260 4.81 -7.04 21.44
N ILE A 261 4.06 -7.93 22.06
CA ILE A 261 2.65 -8.16 21.76
C ILE A 261 1.83 -7.43 22.81
N GLY A 262 0.87 -6.63 22.37
CA GLY A 262 -0.05 -5.88 23.20
C GLY A 262 -1.45 -6.47 23.12
N ILE A 263 -2.08 -6.73 24.26
CA ILE A 263 -3.50 -7.08 24.37
C ILE A 263 -4.13 -6.08 25.33
N GLY A 264 -5.00 -5.21 24.81
CA GLY A 264 -5.56 -4.11 25.59
C GLY A 264 -4.50 -3.11 26.03
N LYS A 265 -4.21 -3.07 27.34
CA LYS A 265 -3.16 -2.23 27.95
C LYS A 265 -1.88 -3.00 28.29
N THR A 266 -1.93 -4.33 28.23
CA THR A 266 -0.83 -5.20 28.65
C THR A 266 0.07 -5.50 27.46
N TYR A 267 1.37 -5.25 27.61
CA TYR A 267 2.38 -5.63 26.62
C TYR A 267 3.34 -6.66 27.22
N ARG A 268 3.74 -7.64 26.41
CA ARG A 268 4.67 -8.71 26.76
C ARG A 268 5.68 -8.91 25.64
N GLN A 269 6.89 -9.35 25.98
CA GLN A 269 7.96 -9.55 25.02
C GLN A 269 7.73 -10.87 24.27
N ALA A 270 7.77 -10.82 22.94
CA ALA A 270 7.75 -12.02 22.12
C ALA A 270 9.14 -12.68 22.12
N VAL A 271 9.16 -14.01 22.20
CA VAL A 271 10.38 -14.83 22.18
C VAL A 271 10.42 -15.62 20.90
N PHE A 272 11.45 -15.39 20.09
CA PHE A 272 11.66 -16.08 18.81
C PHE A 272 12.37 -17.42 19.03
N THR A 273 11.64 -18.52 18.95
CA THR A 273 12.15 -19.88 19.19
C THR A 273 11.90 -20.83 18.02
N THR A 274 10.96 -20.51 17.14
CA THR A 274 10.42 -21.46 16.16
C THR A 274 10.91 -21.14 14.75
N GLN A 275 11.41 -22.14 14.04
CA GLN A 275 11.79 -22.00 12.62
C GLN A 275 10.56 -22.02 11.72
N ARG A 276 10.64 -21.31 10.59
CA ARG A 276 9.56 -21.23 9.59
C ARG A 276 10.12 -21.52 8.19
N PRO A 277 10.49 -22.78 7.88
CA PRO A 277 11.23 -23.11 6.67
C PRO A 277 10.47 -22.79 5.36
N ASN A 278 9.14 -22.74 5.40
CA ASN A 278 8.30 -22.39 4.25
C ASN A 278 8.07 -20.88 4.08
N LEU A 279 8.42 -20.08 5.09
CA LEU A 279 8.16 -18.63 5.07
C LEU A 279 8.95 -17.88 3.99
N PRO A 280 10.24 -18.20 3.71
CA PRO A 280 10.94 -17.60 2.57
C PRO A 280 10.19 -17.77 1.25
N ALA A 281 9.69 -18.97 0.96
CA ALA A 281 8.93 -19.24 -0.26
C ALA A 281 7.61 -18.47 -0.29
N PHE A 282 6.89 -18.43 0.84
CA PHE A 282 5.65 -17.66 0.99
C PHE A 282 5.84 -16.16 0.71
N LEU A 283 6.96 -15.59 1.18
CA LEU A 283 7.30 -14.17 0.98
C LEU A 283 7.97 -13.87 -0.37
N GLY A 284 8.24 -14.90 -1.20
CA GLY A 284 9.01 -14.75 -2.44
C GLY A 284 10.50 -14.43 -2.23
N LEU A 285 11.05 -14.79 -1.07
CA LEU A 285 12.43 -14.54 -0.63
C LEU A 285 13.30 -15.80 -0.65
N SER A 286 12.92 -16.82 -1.41
CA SER A 286 13.70 -18.05 -1.58
C SER A 286 15.11 -17.71 -2.07
N GLY A 287 16.12 -18.12 -1.29
CA GLY A 287 17.54 -17.86 -1.58
C GLY A 287 18.11 -16.59 -0.93
N SER A 288 17.25 -15.68 -0.43
CA SER A 288 17.67 -14.45 0.26
C SER A 288 17.48 -14.54 1.77
N LEU A 289 16.36 -15.12 2.23
CA LEU A 289 16.06 -15.30 3.64
C LEU A 289 16.50 -16.68 4.13
N ASN A 290 17.30 -16.73 5.20
CA ASN A 290 17.77 -17.99 5.79
C ASN A 290 16.58 -18.79 6.36
N PRO A 291 16.25 -20.00 5.83
CA PRO A 291 15.11 -20.78 6.28
C PRO A 291 15.25 -21.34 7.70
N LEU A 292 16.47 -21.38 8.25
CA LEU A 292 16.76 -21.85 9.60
C LEU A 292 16.68 -20.73 10.65
N LEU A 293 16.45 -19.48 10.23
CA LEU A 293 16.30 -18.38 11.17
C LEU A 293 15.01 -18.57 11.99
N PRO A 294 15.03 -18.44 13.33
CA PRO A 294 13.83 -18.58 14.14
C PRO A 294 12.95 -17.34 13.95
N LEU A 295 12.07 -17.38 12.97
CA LEU A 295 11.15 -16.27 12.64
C LEU A 295 9.79 -16.40 13.32
N GLY A 296 9.49 -17.59 13.84
CA GLY A 296 8.32 -17.84 14.67
C GLY A 296 8.57 -17.43 16.11
N TRP A 297 7.61 -16.72 16.68
CA TRP A 297 7.64 -16.24 18.05
C TRP A 297 6.44 -16.71 18.84
N GLU A 298 6.62 -16.79 20.16
CA GLU A 298 5.56 -17.01 21.14
C GLU A 298 5.57 -15.88 22.17
N CYS A 299 4.40 -15.55 22.70
CA CYS A 299 4.24 -14.52 23.73
C CYS A 299 3.19 -14.97 24.73
N GLU A 300 3.59 -15.08 26.00
CA GLU A 300 2.73 -15.54 27.08
C GLU A 300 2.12 -14.37 27.85
N PHE A 301 0.85 -14.51 28.22
CA PHE A 301 0.11 -13.58 29.04
C PHE A 301 -0.55 -14.32 30.20
N ASP A 302 -0.41 -13.80 31.42
CA ASP A 302 -1.16 -14.32 32.56
C ASP A 302 -2.62 -13.88 32.46
N ASP A 303 -3.53 -14.74 32.94
CA ASP A 303 -4.95 -14.43 32.93
C ASP A 303 -5.32 -13.20 33.76
N ARG A 304 -4.61 -12.94 34.87
CA ARG A 304 -4.80 -11.73 35.70
C ARG A 304 -4.52 -10.42 34.96
N ASP A 305 -3.71 -10.46 33.90
CA ASP A 305 -3.29 -9.26 33.17
C ASP A 305 -4.26 -8.89 32.05
N LEU A 306 -5.21 -9.78 31.73
CA LEU A 306 -6.15 -9.61 30.64
C LEU A 306 -7.58 -9.45 31.18
N SER A 307 -8.22 -8.35 30.78
CA SER A 307 -9.61 -8.07 31.13
C SER A 307 -10.59 -8.87 30.25
N PRO A 308 -11.76 -9.27 30.77
CA PRO A 308 -12.85 -9.81 29.96
C PRO A 308 -13.30 -8.86 28.85
N GLY A 309 -13.93 -9.42 27.82
CA GLY A 309 -14.38 -8.69 26.63
C GLY A 309 -13.38 -8.74 25.48
N CYS A 310 -13.72 -8.03 24.40
CA CYS A 310 -12.97 -8.08 23.14
C CYS A 310 -11.93 -6.95 23.05
N GLN A 311 -10.65 -7.32 23.00
CA GLN A 311 -9.51 -6.41 22.99
C GLN A 311 -8.69 -6.58 21.70
N ASP A 312 -8.21 -5.48 21.13
CA ASP A 312 -7.36 -5.55 19.94
C ASP A 312 -5.96 -6.06 20.31
N ILE A 313 -5.42 -6.93 19.46
CA ILE A 313 -4.01 -7.32 19.51
C ILE A 313 -3.20 -6.29 18.72
N ARG A 314 -2.12 -5.78 19.32
CA ARG A 314 -1.20 -4.82 18.71
C ARG A 314 0.21 -5.37 18.73
N LEU A 315 1.02 -4.98 17.76
CA LEU A 315 2.46 -5.18 17.82
C LEU A 315 3.12 -3.87 18.24
N SER A 316 4.16 -3.95 19.04
CA SER A 316 5.01 -2.82 19.38
C SER A 316 6.45 -3.21 19.08
N ILE A 317 7.07 -2.45 18.18
CA ILE A 317 8.43 -2.70 17.72
C ILE A 317 9.26 -1.48 18.10
N GLY A 318 10.46 -1.71 18.61
CA GLY A 318 11.43 -0.64 18.82
C GLY A 318 12.84 -1.21 18.74
N ASP A 319 13.75 -0.47 18.13
CA ASP A 319 15.17 -0.72 18.33
C ASP A 319 15.53 -0.18 19.73
N PRO A 320 16.52 -0.77 20.45
CA PRO A 320 16.99 -0.21 21.71
C PRO A 320 17.43 1.25 21.53
N GLY A 321 16.66 2.21 22.06
CA GLY A 321 16.94 3.65 21.98
C GLY A 321 16.13 4.45 20.95
N SER A 322 15.17 3.85 20.24
CA SER A 322 14.23 4.56 19.34
C SER A 322 12.83 4.67 19.93
N ASP A 323 12.01 5.59 19.38
CA ASP A 323 10.57 5.60 19.62
C ASP A 323 9.94 4.26 19.20
N LYS A 324 8.98 3.78 19.99
CA LYS A 324 8.28 2.52 19.73
C LYS A 324 7.19 2.72 18.67
N THR A 325 7.24 1.96 17.59
CA THR A 325 6.19 1.90 16.58
C THR A 325 5.12 0.91 17.01
N VAL A 326 3.88 1.37 17.19
CA VAL A 326 2.73 0.51 17.53
C VAL A 326 1.90 0.25 16.27
N ILE A 327 1.78 -1.02 15.91
CA ILE A 327 1.03 -1.48 14.73
C ILE A 327 -0.29 -2.10 15.18
N SER A 328 -1.38 -1.62 14.59
CA SER A 328 -2.69 -2.27 14.72
C SER A 328 -2.77 -3.48 13.79
N THR A 329 -3.09 -4.66 14.35
CA THR A 329 -3.09 -5.90 13.56
C THR A 329 -4.42 -6.20 12.86
N GLY A 330 -5.50 -5.51 13.27
CA GLY A 330 -6.87 -5.87 12.86
C GLY A 330 -7.37 -7.19 13.46
N ILE A 331 -6.64 -7.77 14.42
CA ILE A 331 -6.99 -8.99 15.14
C ILE A 331 -7.53 -8.64 16.52
N GLN A 332 -8.61 -9.31 16.92
CA GLN A 332 -9.25 -9.10 18.21
C GLN A 332 -9.31 -10.41 19.01
N LEU A 333 -8.99 -10.32 20.31
CA LEU A 333 -9.16 -11.40 21.27
C LEU A 333 -10.36 -11.10 22.16
N CYS A 334 -11.35 -11.99 22.16
CA CYS A 334 -12.49 -11.94 23.07
C CYS A 334 -12.29 -12.94 24.21
N ILE A 335 -12.27 -12.42 25.44
CA ILE A 335 -12.17 -13.25 26.65
C ILE A 335 -13.54 -13.29 27.32
N GLU A 336 -14.15 -14.47 27.35
CA GLU A 336 -15.48 -14.70 27.92
C GLU A 336 -15.38 -15.19 29.37
N GLU A 337 -16.20 -14.65 30.25
CA GLU A 337 -16.31 -15.19 31.62
C GLU A 337 -17.12 -16.49 31.60
N ASN A 338 -16.66 -17.51 32.33
CA ASN A 338 -17.42 -18.75 32.50
C ASN A 338 -18.81 -18.44 33.10
N GLY A 339 -19.87 -18.60 32.30
CA GLY A 339 -21.26 -18.54 32.78
C GLY A 339 -22.26 -17.67 32.02
N LYS A 340 -22.01 -17.27 30.77
CA LYS A 340 -23.05 -16.69 29.89
C LYS A 340 -23.00 -17.21 28.47
#